data_AF-A0A3M0YE62-F1
#
_entry.id   AF-A0A3M0YE62-F1
#
_cell.length_a   1.000
_cell.length_b   1.000
_cell.length_c   1.000
_cell.angle_alpha   90.00
_cell.angle_beta   90.00
_cell.angle_gamma   90.00
#
_symmetry.space_group_name_H-M   'P 1'
#
loop_
_entity.id
_entity.type
_entity.pdbx_description
1 polymer ?
#
loop_
_entity_poly.entity_id
_entity_poly.type
_entity_poly.pdbx_seq_one_letter_code
_entity_poly.pdbx_strand_id
1 'polypeptide(L)'
;MLFIGIDAGTSSLKALAIDEACNAIAESAAPIPPPRRQGCRVTQDPELWWQALEEALDRLLAALPREEVKAIAVDGTSGTLLVTDERGRPLSPALMYNDACAAEEARGLRRLGLEAPSLAKLLGLPLGKARHALHQADWLSGRLMGTFGVTDLNNALKLGFDPLRRTWPDAIQRLGIPFALLPEVVEPGTPLAPLSPE
;
A
#
# COMPACT_ATOMS: atom_id res chain seq x y z
N MET A 1 4.33 -27.41 2.58
CA MET A 1 4.56 -26.11 1.90
C MET A 1 4.45 -24.98 2.90
N LEU A 2 5.12 -23.85 2.65
CA LEU A 2 5.07 -22.68 3.53
C LEU A 2 4.43 -21.47 2.85
N PHE A 3 3.72 -20.66 3.62
CA PHE A 3 3.10 -19.41 3.19
C PHE A 3 3.50 -18.29 4.16
N ILE A 4 3.89 -17.13 3.64
CA ILE A 4 4.30 -15.98 4.45
C ILE A 4 3.20 -14.91 4.43
N GLY A 5 2.76 -14.47 5.60
CA GLY A 5 1.96 -13.26 5.77
C GLY A 5 2.81 -12.12 6.29
N ILE A 6 2.67 -10.93 5.71
CA ILE A 6 3.29 -9.68 6.15
C ILE A 6 2.22 -8.76 6.71
N ASP A 7 2.44 -8.22 7.91
CA ASP A 7 1.66 -7.14 8.52
C ASP A 7 2.54 -5.88 8.60
N ALA A 8 2.36 -4.97 7.65
CA ALA A 8 3.03 -3.67 7.63
C ALA A 8 2.25 -2.64 8.49
N GLY A 9 2.40 -2.78 9.81
CA GLY A 9 1.81 -1.88 10.78
C GLY A 9 2.49 -0.49 10.84
N THR A 10 2.05 0.35 11.78
CA THR A 10 2.54 1.74 11.89
C THR A 10 3.83 1.91 12.69
N SER A 11 4.18 0.93 13.53
CA SER A 11 5.34 0.95 14.42
C SER A 11 6.32 -0.21 14.19
N SER A 12 5.87 -1.24 13.48
CA SER A 12 6.66 -2.42 13.16
C SER A 12 6.07 -3.10 11.94
N LEU A 13 6.93 -3.75 11.17
CA LEU A 13 6.54 -4.74 10.18
C LEU A 13 6.75 -6.14 10.77
N LYS A 14 5.74 -7.00 10.65
CA LYS A 14 5.80 -8.39 11.14
C LYS A 14 5.68 -9.36 9.97
N ALA A 15 6.33 -10.50 10.10
CA ALA A 15 6.23 -11.59 9.14
C ALA A 15 5.94 -12.90 9.88
N LEU A 16 5.02 -13.70 9.35
CA LEU A 16 4.63 -15.00 9.90
C LEU A 16 4.65 -16.03 8.79
N ALA A 17 5.37 -17.13 8.98
CA ALA A 17 5.29 -18.29 8.12
C ALA A 17 4.36 -19.34 8.72
N ILE A 18 3.45 -19.87 7.88
CA ILE A 18 2.56 -20.97 8.24
C ILE A 18 2.73 -22.15 7.30
N ASP A 19 2.41 -23.35 7.78
CA ASP A 19 2.25 -24.53 6.93
C ASP A 19 0.82 -24.65 6.35
N GLU A 20 0.57 -25.71 5.58
CA GLU A 20 -0.73 -26.01 4.97
C GLU A 20 -1.85 -26.32 5.97
N ALA A 21 -1.50 -26.69 7.20
CA ALA A 21 -2.43 -26.88 8.30
C ALA A 21 -2.62 -25.60 9.14
N CYS A 22 -2.09 -24.47 8.67
CA CYS A 22 -2.09 -23.17 9.34
C CYS A 22 -1.32 -23.14 10.68
N ASN A 23 -0.40 -24.07 10.90
CA ASN A 23 0.49 -24.00 12.06
C ASN A 23 1.53 -22.91 11.84
N ALA A 24 1.77 -22.07 12.86
CA ALA A 24 2.85 -21.09 12.85
C ALA A 24 4.21 -21.81 12.93
N ILE A 25 5.06 -21.61 11.93
CA ILE A 25 6.38 -22.24 11.83
C ILE A 25 7.49 -21.30 12.30
N ALA A 26 7.42 -20.03 11.90
CA ALA A 26 8.34 -19.00 12.35
C ALA A 26 7.66 -17.63 12.30
N GLU A 27 8.13 -16.72 13.14
CA GLU A 27 7.70 -15.32 13.15
C GLU A 27 8.91 -14.40 13.29
N SER A 28 8.79 -13.20 12.76
CA SER A 28 9.78 -12.14 12.92
C SER A 28 9.11 -10.77 12.91
N ALA A 29 9.84 -9.77 13.37
CA ALA A 29 9.43 -8.37 13.25
C ALA A 29 10.64 -7.45 13.12
N ALA A 30 10.41 -6.30 12.51
CA ALA A 30 11.35 -5.19 12.43
C ALA A 30 10.64 -3.87 12.81
N PRO A 31 11.26 -2.99 13.59
CA PRO A 31 10.66 -1.71 13.97
C PRO A 31 10.59 -0.76 12.78
N ILE A 32 9.52 0.03 12.71
CA ILE A 32 9.39 1.16 11.77
C ILE A 32 9.45 2.44 12.60
N PRO A 33 10.40 3.36 12.31
CA PRO A 33 10.46 4.65 12.99
C PRO A 33 9.14 5.44 12.87
N PRO A 34 8.75 6.20 13.90
CA PRO A 34 7.48 6.93 13.89
C PRO A 34 7.44 7.95 12.75
N PRO A 35 6.24 8.26 12.22
CA PRO A 35 6.09 9.25 11.16
C PRO A 35 6.46 10.65 11.65
N ARG A 36 6.93 11.49 10.72
CA ARG A 36 7.16 12.91 10.97
C ARG A 36 5.82 13.65 11.07
N ARG A 37 5.71 14.57 12.04
CA ARG A 37 4.49 15.35 12.29
C ARG A 37 4.79 16.84 12.25
N GLN A 38 3.99 17.59 11.50
CA GLN A 38 4.04 19.05 11.43
C GLN A 38 2.63 19.63 11.28
N GLY A 39 2.01 20.04 12.38
CA GLY A 39 0.61 20.49 12.37
C GLY A 39 -0.33 19.36 11.90
N CYS A 40 -1.15 19.61 10.86
CA CYS A 40 -2.03 18.60 10.26
C CYS A 40 -1.28 17.53 9.46
N ARG A 41 -0.02 17.79 9.09
CA ARG A 41 0.76 16.98 8.15
C ARG A 41 1.39 15.82 8.91
N VAL A 42 1.14 14.60 8.44
CA VAL A 42 1.75 13.39 8.98
C VAL A 42 2.33 12.58 7.83
N THR A 43 3.65 12.42 7.80
CA THR A 43 4.35 11.78 6.68
C THR A 43 5.34 10.74 7.13
N GLN A 44 5.55 9.71 6.32
CA GLN A 44 6.58 8.71 6.54
C GLN A 44 7.40 8.51 5.26
N ASP A 45 8.69 8.27 5.42
CA ASP A 45 9.55 7.87 4.31
C ASP A 45 9.21 6.41 3.95
N PRO A 46 8.73 6.12 2.72
CA PRO A 46 8.37 4.77 2.30
C PRO A 46 9.54 3.78 2.38
N GLU A 47 10.78 4.26 2.23
CA GLU A 47 11.94 3.36 2.27
C GLU A 47 12.14 2.73 3.65
N LEU A 48 11.62 3.36 4.71
CA LEU A 48 11.59 2.76 6.05
C LEU A 48 10.70 1.52 6.11
N TRP A 49 9.66 1.45 5.28
CA TRP A 49 8.82 0.25 5.18
C TRP A 49 9.56 -0.87 4.47
N TRP A 50 10.28 -0.55 3.40
CA TRP A 50 11.06 -1.52 2.64
C TRP A 50 12.20 -2.11 3.50
N GLN A 51 12.96 -1.25 4.18
CA GLN A 51 14.02 -1.69 5.09
C GLN A 51 13.49 -2.61 6.21
N ALA A 52 12.33 -2.26 6.79
CA ALA A 52 11.71 -3.11 7.81
C ALA A 52 11.20 -4.45 7.21
N LEU A 53 10.74 -4.46 5.96
CA LEU A 53 10.34 -5.68 5.26
C LEU A 53 11.54 -6.60 5.04
N GLU A 54 12.65 -6.06 4.50
CA GLU A 54 13.90 -6.79 4.29
C GLU A 54 14.40 -7.38 5.62
N GLU A 55 14.49 -6.58 6.68
CA GLU A 55 14.94 -7.04 7.99
C GLU A 55 14.04 -8.14 8.59
N ALA A 56 12.73 -8.01 8.46
CA ALA A 56 11.79 -9.02 8.94
C ALA A 56 11.90 -10.31 8.13
N LEU A 57 11.94 -10.22 6.79
CA LEU A 57 12.06 -11.38 5.92
C LEU A 57 13.41 -12.10 6.09
N ASP A 58 14.52 -11.37 6.21
CA ASP A 58 15.84 -11.96 6.45
C ASP A 58 15.87 -12.78 7.75
N ARG A 59 15.30 -12.22 8.83
CA ARG A 59 15.17 -12.93 10.12
C ARG A 59 14.28 -14.15 10.01
N LEU A 60 13.14 -14.03 9.34
CA LEU A 60 12.19 -15.12 9.17
C LEU A 60 12.80 -16.27 8.36
N LEU A 61 13.39 -15.93 7.21
CA LEU A 61 13.96 -16.89 6.26
C LEU A 61 15.26 -17.52 6.77
N ALA A 62 15.93 -16.96 7.78
CA ALA A 62 17.03 -17.63 8.47
C ALA A 62 16.59 -18.89 9.24
N ALA A 63 15.29 -18.98 9.58
CA ALA A 63 14.70 -20.11 10.30
C ALA A 63 13.92 -21.08 9.40
N LEU A 64 13.88 -20.86 8.08
CA LEU A 64 13.01 -21.58 7.15
C LEU A 64 13.75 -22.11 5.92
N PRO A 65 13.35 -23.26 5.37
CA PRO A 65 13.77 -23.68 4.03
C PRO A 65 13.09 -22.79 2.97
N ARG A 66 13.86 -21.86 2.37
CA ARG A 66 13.36 -20.85 1.43
C ARG A 66 12.63 -21.46 0.23
N GLU A 67 13.09 -22.62 -0.24
CA GLU A 67 12.54 -23.41 -1.33
C GLU A 67 11.12 -23.96 -1.07
N GLU A 68 10.70 -24.01 0.20
CA GLU A 68 9.35 -24.44 0.58
C GLU A 68 8.32 -23.32 0.57
N VAL A 69 8.76 -22.04 0.51
CA VAL A 69 7.87 -20.88 0.46
C VAL A 69 7.17 -20.83 -0.89
N LYS A 70 5.83 -20.90 -0.88
CA LYS A 70 5.00 -20.92 -2.08
C LYS A 70 4.32 -19.60 -2.39
N ALA A 71 3.98 -18.81 -1.38
CA ALA A 71 3.38 -17.52 -1.58
C ALA A 71 3.73 -16.57 -0.43
N ILE A 72 3.70 -15.28 -0.75
CA ILE A 72 3.79 -14.19 0.21
C ILE A 72 2.54 -13.32 0.01
N ALA A 73 1.87 -12.97 1.11
CA ALA A 73 0.76 -12.03 1.13
C ALA A 73 1.13 -10.81 1.97
N VAL A 74 0.79 -9.61 1.50
CA VAL A 74 1.09 -8.35 2.17
C VAL A 74 -0.19 -7.67 2.62
N ASP A 75 -0.31 -7.48 3.93
CA ASP A 75 -1.27 -6.58 4.57
C ASP A 75 -0.54 -5.33 5.06
N GLY A 76 -1.25 -4.21 5.16
CA GLY A 76 -0.64 -2.96 5.59
C GLY A 76 -1.65 -1.88 5.96
N THR A 77 -1.12 -0.75 6.44
CA THR A 77 -1.95 0.34 6.93
C THR A 77 -2.75 0.98 5.80
N SER A 78 -4.08 0.81 5.84
CA SER A 78 -5.00 1.40 4.87
C SER A 78 -5.12 2.92 5.04
N GLY A 79 -5.38 3.63 3.94
CA GLY A 79 -5.59 5.08 3.92
C GLY A 79 -4.31 5.93 3.90
N THR A 80 -3.14 5.29 3.83
CA THR A 80 -1.89 5.96 3.40
C THR A 80 -2.03 6.42 1.94
N LEU A 81 -1.28 7.44 1.52
CA LEU A 81 -1.16 7.79 0.10
C LEU A 81 0.30 8.01 -0.25
N LEU A 82 0.77 7.28 -1.23
CA LEU A 82 2.08 7.43 -1.84
C LEU A 82 1.91 7.63 -3.34
N VAL A 83 2.56 8.66 -3.88
CA VAL A 83 2.60 8.90 -5.32
C VAL A 83 4.00 8.57 -5.82
N THR A 84 4.08 7.76 -6.88
CA THR A 84 5.34 7.31 -7.48
C THR A 84 5.42 7.63 -8.96
N ASP A 85 6.64 7.60 -9.50
CA ASP A 85 6.85 7.56 -10.95
C ASP A 85 6.61 6.15 -11.52
N GLU A 86 6.86 5.98 -12.83
CA GLU A 86 6.65 4.72 -13.56
C GLU A 86 7.44 3.54 -13.00
N ARG A 87 8.56 3.81 -12.31
CA ARG A 87 9.44 2.78 -11.74
C ARG A 87 9.15 2.55 -10.26
N GLY A 88 8.04 3.08 -9.75
CA GLY A 88 7.68 2.99 -8.34
C GLY A 88 8.55 3.84 -7.41
N ARG A 89 9.36 4.78 -7.94
CA ARG A 89 10.17 5.66 -7.09
C ARG A 89 9.25 6.70 -6.42
N PRO A 90 9.27 6.82 -5.08
CA PRO A 90 8.53 7.86 -4.36
C PRO A 90 8.82 9.26 -4.91
N LEU A 91 7.76 10.02 -5.24
CA LEU A 91 7.89 11.44 -5.62
C LEU A 91 7.77 12.38 -4.42
N SER A 92 7.31 11.87 -3.29
CA SER A 92 7.23 12.55 -1.99
C SER A 92 7.27 11.51 -0.87
N PRO A 93 7.47 11.93 0.40
CA PRO A 93 7.08 11.10 1.54
C PRO A 93 5.62 10.65 1.41
N ALA A 94 5.29 9.47 1.93
CA ALA A 94 3.92 9.00 2.01
C ALA A 94 3.13 9.85 3.00
N LEU A 95 1.90 10.19 2.65
CA LEU A 95 0.94 10.81 3.55
C LEU A 95 0.27 9.72 4.38
N MET A 96 0.40 9.78 5.71
CA MET A 96 -0.12 8.75 6.60
C MET A 96 -1.64 8.78 6.68
N TYR A 97 -2.27 7.69 7.13
CA TYR A 97 -3.73 7.58 7.27
C TYR A 97 -4.35 8.71 8.11
N ASN A 98 -3.63 9.17 9.13
CA ASN A 98 -4.03 10.26 10.03
C ASN A 98 -3.52 11.65 9.61
N ASP A 99 -3.03 11.80 8.38
CA ASP A 99 -2.81 13.12 7.77
C ASP A 99 -4.17 13.80 7.52
N ALA A 100 -4.35 14.99 8.10
CA ALA A 100 -5.61 15.72 8.09
C ALA A 100 -5.57 16.98 7.21
N CYS A 101 -4.52 17.18 6.41
CA CYS A 101 -4.37 18.42 5.66
C CYS A 101 -5.33 18.55 4.47
N ALA A 102 -5.91 17.44 3.99
CA ALA A 102 -6.87 17.43 2.88
C ALA A 102 -8.34 17.54 3.34
N ALA A 103 -8.60 18.29 4.41
CA ALA A 103 -9.92 18.38 5.02
C ALA A 103 -10.97 19.05 4.11
N GLU A 104 -10.57 20.05 3.31
CA GLU A 104 -11.47 20.73 2.37
C GLU A 104 -11.81 19.85 1.16
N GLU A 105 -10.81 19.17 0.60
CA GLU A 105 -10.96 18.21 -0.48
C GLU A 105 -11.88 17.06 -0.03
N ALA A 106 -11.67 16.54 1.18
CA ALA A 106 -12.54 15.51 1.75
C ALA A 106 -13.98 16.01 1.94
N ARG A 107 -14.20 17.26 2.37
CA ARG A 107 -15.54 17.87 2.39
C ARG A 107 -16.15 17.96 0.99
N GLY A 108 -15.35 18.30 -0.01
CA GLY A 108 -15.77 18.33 -1.42
C GLY A 108 -16.24 16.98 -1.92
N LEU A 109 -15.45 15.92 -1.69
CA LEU A 109 -15.77 14.55 -2.08
C LEU A 109 -17.04 14.04 -1.40
N ARG A 110 -17.24 14.34 -0.11
CA ARG A 110 -18.48 13.97 0.60
C ARG A 110 -19.74 14.58 -0.01
N ARG A 111 -19.67 15.82 -0.51
CA ARG A 111 -20.79 16.44 -1.25
C ARG A 111 -21.11 15.72 -2.56
N LEU A 112 -20.16 14.96 -3.10
CA LEU A 112 -20.33 14.10 -4.28
C LEU A 112 -20.72 12.65 -3.91
N GLY A 113 -20.93 12.36 -2.62
CA GLY A 113 -21.22 11.00 -2.13
C GLY A 113 -19.99 10.07 -2.08
N LEU A 114 -18.77 10.62 -2.09
CA LEU A 114 -17.52 9.86 -2.05
C LEU A 114 -16.84 9.97 -0.68
N GLU A 115 -16.74 8.86 0.04
CA GLU A 115 -15.94 8.74 1.27
C GLU A 115 -14.54 8.20 0.95
N ALA A 116 -13.71 9.03 0.32
CA ALA A 116 -12.43 8.64 -0.25
C ALA A 116 -11.26 9.48 0.31
N PRO A 117 -10.73 9.15 1.50
CA PRO A 117 -9.71 9.97 2.18
C PRO A 117 -8.37 9.99 1.45
N SER A 118 -7.96 8.91 0.77
CA SER A 118 -6.73 8.91 -0.05
C SER A 118 -6.93 9.73 -1.32
N LEU A 119 -8.12 9.70 -1.92
CA LEU A 119 -8.45 10.57 -3.06
C LEU A 119 -8.40 12.05 -2.67
N ALA A 120 -8.91 12.41 -1.48
CA ALA A 120 -8.83 13.78 -0.97
C ALA A 120 -7.37 14.26 -0.90
N LYS A 121 -6.48 13.42 -0.37
CA LYS A 121 -5.04 13.71 -0.31
C LYS A 121 -4.45 13.87 -1.71
N LEU A 122 -4.82 13.01 -2.65
CA LEU A 122 -4.32 13.03 -4.03
C LEU A 122 -4.67 14.33 -4.76
N LEU A 123 -5.89 14.86 -4.55
CA LEU A 123 -6.34 16.12 -5.17
C LEU A 123 -5.48 17.33 -4.78
N GLY A 124 -4.90 17.31 -3.57
CA GLY A 124 -4.06 18.39 -3.07
C GLY A 124 -2.58 18.30 -3.46
N LEU A 125 -2.18 17.29 -4.24
CA LEU A 125 -0.78 17.04 -4.58
C LEU A 125 -0.40 17.51 -5.99
N PRO A 126 0.85 17.99 -6.19
CA PRO A 126 1.39 18.22 -7.52
C PRO A 126 1.66 16.88 -8.23
N LEU A 127 0.93 16.60 -9.32
CA LEU A 127 0.96 15.28 -9.98
C LEU A 127 2.01 15.13 -11.09
N GLY A 128 2.83 16.15 -11.37
CA GLY A 128 3.78 16.25 -12.49
C GLY A 128 4.20 14.94 -13.18
N LYS A 129 5.16 14.20 -12.59
CA LYS A 129 5.68 12.92 -13.13
C LYS A 129 4.99 11.67 -12.55
N ALA A 130 3.89 11.86 -11.81
CA ALA A 130 3.19 10.77 -11.16
C ALA A 130 2.69 9.76 -12.19
N ARG A 131 2.79 8.49 -11.84
CA ARG A 131 2.25 7.36 -12.60
C ARG A 131 1.39 6.43 -11.76
N HIS A 132 1.64 6.35 -10.46
CA HIS A 132 0.80 5.54 -9.59
C HIS A 132 0.43 6.30 -8.31
N ALA A 133 -0.82 6.16 -7.90
CA ALA A 133 -1.30 6.45 -6.56
C ALA A 133 -1.48 5.12 -5.81
N LEU A 134 -0.65 4.89 -4.80
CA LEU A 134 -0.50 3.61 -4.10
C LEU A 134 -0.68 3.80 -2.59
N HIS A 135 -1.07 2.73 -1.91
CA HIS A 135 -0.99 2.60 -0.46
C HIS A 135 0.28 1.84 -0.07
N GLN A 136 0.56 1.77 1.23
CA GLN A 136 1.72 1.07 1.79
C GLN A 136 1.84 -0.38 1.27
N ALA A 137 0.76 -1.17 1.37
CA ALA A 137 0.74 -2.56 0.93
C ALA A 137 0.93 -2.69 -0.59
N ASP A 138 0.30 -1.80 -1.38
CA ASP A 138 0.43 -1.76 -2.84
C ASP A 138 1.89 -1.53 -3.25
N TRP A 139 2.56 -0.57 -2.60
CA TRP A 139 3.94 -0.23 -2.91
C TRP A 139 4.93 -1.30 -2.46
N LEU A 140 4.75 -1.90 -1.28
CA LEU A 140 5.58 -3.03 -0.81
C LEU A 140 5.42 -4.25 -1.73
N SER A 141 4.19 -4.57 -2.13
CA SER A 141 3.93 -5.63 -3.09
C SER A 141 4.59 -5.31 -4.44
N GLY A 142 4.47 -4.08 -4.92
CA GLY A 142 5.09 -3.68 -6.17
C GLY A 142 6.62 -3.71 -6.14
N ARG A 143 7.24 -3.41 -4.99
CA ARG A 143 8.68 -3.60 -4.78
C ARG A 143 9.07 -5.09 -4.85
N LEU A 144 8.32 -5.97 -4.17
CA LEU A 144 8.55 -7.41 -4.22
C LEU A 144 8.38 -8.02 -5.62
N MET A 145 7.53 -7.43 -6.47
CA MET A 145 7.24 -7.93 -7.82
C MET A 145 8.05 -7.23 -8.92
N GLY A 146 8.70 -6.10 -8.62
CA GLY A 146 9.32 -5.23 -9.62
C GLY A 146 8.33 -4.50 -10.55
N THR A 147 7.03 -4.56 -10.28
CA THR A 147 5.97 -3.93 -11.10
C THR A 147 4.93 -3.26 -10.20
N PHE A 148 4.39 -2.12 -10.61
CA PHE A 148 3.52 -1.28 -9.79
C PHE A 148 2.18 -1.01 -10.48
N GLY A 149 1.22 -0.47 -9.72
CA GLY A 149 -0.07 -0.05 -10.26
C GLY A 149 -1.20 -1.06 -10.07
N VAL A 150 -1.05 -2.03 -9.17
CA VAL A 150 -2.14 -2.92 -8.73
C VAL A 150 -2.47 -2.62 -7.27
N THR A 151 -3.75 -2.70 -6.91
CA THR A 151 -4.24 -2.56 -5.53
C THR A 151 -5.39 -3.53 -5.29
N ASP A 152 -5.66 -3.86 -4.02
CA ASP A 152 -6.84 -4.61 -3.64
C ASP A 152 -8.05 -3.69 -3.37
N LEU A 153 -9.25 -4.28 -3.33
CA LEU A 153 -10.50 -3.56 -3.05
C LEU A 153 -10.47 -2.68 -1.80
N ASN A 154 -9.85 -3.13 -0.71
CA ASN A 154 -9.86 -2.43 0.58
C ASN A 154 -9.07 -1.12 0.52
N ASN A 155 -8.02 -1.10 -0.28
CA ASN A 155 -7.21 0.08 -0.55
C ASN A 155 -7.83 0.95 -1.67
N ALA A 156 -8.31 0.33 -2.75
CA ALA A 156 -8.96 1.02 -3.86
C ALA A 156 -10.13 1.90 -3.40
N LEU A 157 -10.95 1.43 -2.45
CA LEU A 157 -12.10 2.21 -1.95
C LEU A 157 -11.66 3.53 -1.28
N LYS A 158 -10.44 3.60 -0.72
CA LYS A 158 -9.89 4.85 -0.14
C LYS A 158 -9.54 5.88 -1.21
N LEU A 159 -9.30 5.42 -2.45
CA LEU A 159 -9.16 6.24 -3.66
C LEU A 159 -10.51 6.49 -4.37
N GLY A 160 -11.62 6.01 -3.81
CA GLY A 160 -12.97 6.26 -4.31
C GLY A 160 -13.54 5.18 -5.24
N PHE A 161 -12.88 4.02 -5.34
CA PHE A 161 -13.45 2.87 -6.03
C PHE A 161 -14.80 2.45 -5.41
N ASP A 162 -15.78 2.09 -6.24
CA ASP A 162 -17.06 1.51 -5.79
C ASP A 162 -16.91 -0.02 -5.74
N PRO A 163 -16.78 -0.64 -4.54
CA PRO A 163 -16.56 -2.07 -4.43
C PRO A 163 -17.81 -2.90 -4.79
N LEU A 164 -19.01 -2.30 -4.76
CA LEU A 164 -20.25 -3.00 -5.12
C LEU A 164 -20.39 -3.11 -6.64
N ARG A 165 -20.08 -2.01 -7.35
CA ARG A 165 -20.10 -1.97 -8.82
C ARG A 165 -18.80 -2.43 -9.47
N ARG A 166 -17.73 -2.59 -8.68
CA ARG A 166 -16.37 -2.88 -9.12
C ARG A 166 -15.89 -1.93 -10.23
N THR A 167 -16.11 -0.63 -10.00
CA THR A 167 -15.70 0.41 -10.96
C THR A 167 -15.20 1.66 -10.24
N TRP A 168 -14.35 2.42 -10.92
CA TRP A 168 -14.11 3.81 -10.58
C TRP A 168 -15.35 4.64 -10.99
N PRO A 169 -16.01 5.37 -10.06
CA PRO A 169 -17.17 6.19 -10.39
C PRO A 169 -16.83 7.33 -11.38
N ASP A 170 -17.74 7.63 -12.31
CA ASP A 170 -17.58 8.74 -13.27
C ASP A 170 -17.32 10.10 -12.61
N ALA A 171 -17.78 10.27 -11.38
CA ALA A 171 -17.52 11.46 -10.58
C ALA A 171 -16.02 11.73 -10.40
N ILE A 172 -15.18 10.68 -10.34
CA ILE A 172 -13.72 10.80 -10.20
C ILE A 172 -13.09 11.43 -11.44
N GLN A 173 -13.57 11.09 -12.64
CA GLN A 173 -13.05 11.65 -13.90
C GLN A 173 -13.21 13.17 -13.97
N ARG A 174 -14.24 13.71 -13.28
CA ARG A 174 -14.51 15.16 -13.22
C ARG A 174 -13.63 15.91 -12.22
N LEU A 175 -12.83 15.22 -11.41
CA LEU A 175 -11.98 15.84 -10.39
C LEU A 175 -10.64 16.36 -10.92
N GLY A 176 -10.35 16.17 -12.21
CA GLY A 176 -9.12 16.68 -12.84
C GLY A 176 -7.85 15.89 -12.50
N ILE A 177 -7.97 14.74 -11.83
CA ILE A 177 -6.84 13.81 -11.69
C ILE A 177 -6.69 12.96 -12.95
N PRO A 178 -5.47 12.72 -13.45
CA PRO A 178 -5.26 11.79 -14.54
C PRO A 178 -5.70 10.39 -14.13
N PHE A 179 -6.69 9.84 -14.83
CA PHE A 179 -7.26 8.53 -14.50
C PHE A 179 -6.21 7.40 -14.54
N ALA A 180 -5.18 7.55 -15.36
CA ALA A 180 -4.05 6.63 -15.45
C ALA A 180 -3.19 6.52 -14.16
N LEU A 181 -3.40 7.40 -13.17
CA LEU A 181 -2.77 7.27 -11.84
C LEU A 181 -3.44 6.22 -10.96
N LEU A 182 -4.72 5.93 -11.22
CA LEU A 182 -5.49 5.01 -10.41
C LEU A 182 -5.03 3.58 -10.74
N PRO A 183 -4.74 2.77 -9.72
CA PRO A 183 -4.27 1.41 -9.92
C PRO A 183 -5.36 0.52 -10.53
N GLU A 184 -4.92 -0.55 -11.18
CA GLU A 184 -5.77 -1.71 -11.46
C GLU A 184 -6.23 -2.32 -10.13
N VAL A 185 -7.51 -2.69 -10.06
CA VAL A 185 -8.12 -3.17 -8.82
C VAL A 185 -8.40 -4.66 -8.93
N VAL A 186 -7.90 -5.44 -7.97
CA VAL A 186 -8.11 -6.88 -7.88
C VAL A 186 -8.79 -7.28 -6.57
N GLU A 187 -9.31 -8.51 -6.52
CA GLU A 187 -9.85 -9.07 -5.29
C GLU A 187 -8.73 -9.42 -4.30
N PRO A 188 -8.90 -9.21 -2.99
CA PRO A 188 -7.96 -9.71 -1.98
C PRO A 188 -7.70 -11.21 -2.16
N GLY A 189 -6.43 -11.60 -2.15
CA GLY A 189 -6.01 -12.99 -2.38
C GLY A 189 -5.81 -13.38 -3.85
N THR A 190 -6.03 -12.46 -4.80
CA THR A 190 -5.65 -12.68 -6.20
C THR A 190 -4.13 -12.83 -6.32
N PRO A 191 -3.61 -13.93 -6.91
CA PRO A 191 -2.19 -14.04 -7.21
C PRO A 191 -1.76 -12.95 -8.19
N LEU A 192 -0.74 -12.15 -7.83
CA LEU A 192 -0.31 -11.00 -8.61
C LEU A 192 0.79 -11.36 -9.61
N ALA A 193 2.00 -11.63 -9.13
CA ALA A 193 3.16 -12.00 -9.93
C ALA A 193 4.17 -12.79 -9.10
N PRO A 194 5.13 -13.50 -9.73
CA PRO A 194 6.32 -13.99 -9.05
C PRO A 194 7.14 -12.84 -8.43
N LEU A 195 7.98 -13.17 -7.45
CA LEU A 195 8.94 -12.21 -6.89
C LEU A 195 9.95 -11.75 -7.95
N SER A 196 10.41 -10.51 -7.84
CA SER A 196 11.54 -10.01 -8.62
C SER A 196 12.79 -10.86 -8.35
N PRO A 197 13.69 -11.01 -9.35
CA PRO A 197 14.99 -11.63 -9.13
C PRO A 197 15.96 -10.80 -8.27
N GLU A 198 15.74 -9.49 -8.22
CA GLU A 198 16.41 -8.54 -7.32
C GLU A 198 15.85 -8.66 -5.90
#